data_AF-A0A1I8NT82-F1
#
_entry.id   AF-A0A1I8NT82-F1
#
_cell.length_a   1.000
_cell.length_b   1.000
_cell.length_c   1.000
_cell.angle_alpha   90.00
_cell.angle_beta   90.00
_cell.angle_gamma   90.00
#
_symmetry.space_group_name_H-M   'P 1'
#
loop_
_entity.id
_entity.type
_entity.pdbx_description
1 polymer ?
#
loop_
_entity_poly.entity_id
_entity_poly.type
_entity_poly.pdbx_seq_one_letter_code
_entity_poly.pdbx_strand_id
1 'polypeptide(L)'
;MVQRRSRRGLYQKLELLIDNMGYPGKACISRTLCESVELIKSLRYRKGNMIEELMKTIFRFPSYQLTNEEPDDHHFYARVQRRAKRSNIDCALEYSECDFSLLDLALGGYLMALSELEMQTKAAFM
;
A
#
# COMPACT_ATOMS: atom_id res chain seq x y z
N MET A 1 -16.25 -11.30 13.75
CA MET A 1 -16.25 -9.85 14.09
C MET A 1 -14.88 -9.33 14.57
N VAL A 2 -14.05 -10.12 15.26
CA VAL A 2 -12.73 -9.70 15.80
C VAL A 2 -11.73 -9.22 14.74
N GLN A 3 -11.67 -9.89 13.57
CA GLN A 3 -10.74 -9.55 12.49
C GLN A 3 -11.02 -8.19 11.82
N ARG A 4 -12.28 -7.70 11.88
CA ARG A 4 -12.67 -6.38 11.34
C ARG A 4 -12.24 -5.24 12.27
N ARG A 5 -12.33 -5.38 13.60
CA ARG A 5 -11.86 -4.36 14.56
C ARG A 5 -10.33 -4.24 14.57
N SER A 6 -9.62 -5.36 14.46
CA SER A 6 -8.15 -5.37 14.48
C SER A 6 -7.51 -4.64 13.27
N ARG A 7 -8.08 -4.79 12.06
CA ARG A 7 -7.60 -4.07 10.87
C ARG A 7 -7.95 -2.58 10.86
N ARG A 8 -9.08 -2.19 11.47
CA ARG A 8 -9.51 -0.77 11.51
C ARG A 8 -8.54 0.10 12.31
N GLY A 9 -8.09 -0.38 13.47
CA GLY A 9 -7.08 0.33 14.26
C GLY A 9 -5.68 0.28 13.66
N LEU A 10 -5.44 -0.57 12.65
CA LEU A 10 -4.12 -0.69 12.04
C LEU A 10 -3.80 0.51 11.15
N TYR A 11 -4.71 0.89 10.24
CA TYR A 11 -4.44 2.02 9.34
C TYR A 11 -4.28 3.33 10.09
N GLN A 12 -5.14 3.62 11.08
CA GLN A 12 -4.99 4.80 11.93
C GLN A 12 -3.66 4.81 12.68
N LYS A 13 -3.20 3.66 13.19
CA LYS A 13 -1.88 3.58 13.84
C LYS A 13 -0.75 3.79 12.84
N LEU A 14 -0.87 3.23 11.64
CA LEU A 14 0.14 3.43 10.59
C LEU A 14 0.17 4.88 10.12
N GLU A 15 -0.98 5.53 9.94
CA GLU A 15 -1.10 6.96 9.63
C GLU A 15 -0.31 7.78 10.67
N LEU A 16 -0.62 7.58 11.96
CA LEU A 16 0.07 8.28 13.06
C LEU A 16 1.58 8.01 13.07
N LEU A 17 2.01 6.77 12.82
CA LEU A 17 3.43 6.45 12.74
C LEU A 17 4.11 7.18 11.57
N ILE A 18 3.45 7.26 10.43
CA ILE A 18 3.97 7.95 9.23
C ILE A 18 3.97 9.47 9.42
N ASP A 19 2.93 10.03 10.03
CA ASP A 19 2.85 11.44 10.41
C ASP A 19 4.00 11.80 11.37
N ASN A 20 4.28 10.96 12.35
CA ASN A 20 5.41 11.15 13.28
C ASN A 20 6.78 11.07 12.60
N MET A 21 6.88 10.45 11.43
CA MET A 21 8.10 10.44 10.61
C MET A 21 8.21 11.66 9.68
N GLY A 22 7.21 12.55 9.68
CA GLY A 22 7.21 13.78 8.88
C GLY A 22 6.58 13.65 7.49
N TYR A 23 5.83 12.57 7.24
CA TYR A 23 5.15 12.33 5.97
C TYR A 23 3.63 12.35 6.16
N PRO A 24 2.83 12.71 5.14
CA PRO A 24 1.38 12.73 5.25
C PRO A 24 0.81 11.30 5.32
N GLY A 25 0.56 10.81 6.52
CA GLY A 25 0.16 9.44 6.81
C GLY A 25 -1.10 9.01 6.07
N LYS A 26 -2.11 9.88 6.04
CA LYS A 26 -3.36 9.62 5.31
C LYS A 26 -3.13 9.44 3.81
N ALA A 27 -2.27 10.25 3.20
CA ALA A 27 -1.93 10.13 1.79
C ALA A 27 -1.11 8.86 1.52
N CYS A 28 -0.12 8.56 2.36
CA CYS A 28 0.72 7.36 2.22
C CYS A 28 -0.06 6.06 2.34
N ILE A 29 -0.99 5.96 3.30
CA ILE A 29 -1.87 4.78 3.42
C ILE A 29 -2.83 4.69 2.24
N SER A 30 -3.32 5.82 1.71
CA SER A 30 -4.14 5.83 0.50
C SER A 30 -3.37 5.33 -0.72
N ARG A 31 -2.13 5.82 -0.91
CA ARG A 31 -1.21 5.36 -1.96
C ARG A 31 -1.00 3.85 -1.90
N THR A 32 -0.66 3.35 -0.72
CA THR A 32 -0.43 1.93 -0.44
C THR A 32 -1.64 1.07 -0.73
N LEU A 33 -2.83 1.53 -0.34
CA LEU A 33 -4.09 0.83 -0.63
C LEU A 33 -4.38 0.81 -2.13
N CYS A 34 -4.09 1.89 -2.84
CA CYS A 34 -4.22 1.98 -4.28
C CYS A 34 -3.27 0.98 -4.97
N GLU A 35 -1.97 1.05 -4.67
CA GLU A 35 -0.92 0.18 -5.23
C GLU A 35 -1.16 -1.31 -4.91
N SER A 36 -1.70 -1.61 -3.72
CA SER A 36 -1.96 -3.00 -3.31
C SER A 36 -2.95 -3.72 -4.24
N VAL A 37 -3.76 -2.99 -5.01
CA VAL A 37 -4.66 -3.58 -6.01
C VAL A 37 -3.86 -4.33 -7.08
N GLU A 38 -2.75 -3.75 -7.53
CA GLU A 38 -1.88 -4.39 -8.52
C GLU A 38 -1.14 -5.59 -7.94
N LEU A 39 -0.59 -5.45 -6.72
CA LEU A 39 -0.01 -6.58 -5.99
C LEU A 39 -1.00 -7.75 -5.87
N ILE A 40 -2.23 -7.47 -5.43
CA ILE A 40 -3.28 -8.49 -5.29
C ILE A 40 -3.65 -9.10 -6.65
N LYS A 41 -3.68 -8.30 -7.73
CA LYS A 41 -3.93 -8.79 -9.10
C LYS A 41 -2.81 -9.74 -9.53
N SER A 42 -1.55 -9.35 -9.36
CA SER A 42 -0.37 -10.15 -9.71
C SER A 42 -0.35 -11.50 -8.97
N LEU A 43 -0.59 -11.47 -7.65
CA LEU A 43 -0.64 -12.66 -6.78
C LEU A 43 -1.85 -13.58 -7.01
N ARG A 44 -2.75 -13.27 -7.96
CA ARG A 44 -3.76 -14.25 -8.43
C ARG A 44 -3.23 -15.18 -9.51
N TYR A 45 -2.23 -14.73 -10.27
CA TYR A 45 -1.66 -15.50 -11.39
C TYR A 45 -0.36 -16.21 -11.00
N ARG A 46 0.24 -15.86 -9.85
CA ARG A 46 1.40 -16.53 -9.27
C ARG A 46 1.26 -16.69 -7.77
N LYS A 47 1.99 -17.65 -7.20
CA LYS A 47 2.13 -17.78 -5.74
C LYS A 47 3.11 -16.74 -5.22
N GLY A 48 2.69 -15.94 -4.24
CA GLY A 48 3.57 -14.97 -3.58
C GLY A 48 4.51 -15.60 -2.57
N ASN A 49 5.60 -14.90 -2.27
CA ASN A 49 6.42 -15.19 -1.10
C ASN A 49 5.68 -14.80 0.20
N MET A 50 6.27 -15.10 1.35
CA MET A 50 5.64 -14.84 2.66
C MET A 50 5.31 -13.36 2.88
N ILE A 51 6.21 -12.45 2.49
CA ILE A 51 6.03 -11.00 2.69
C ILE A 51 4.95 -10.48 1.74
N GLU A 52 4.94 -10.93 0.48
CA GLU A 52 3.91 -10.59 -0.50
C GLU A 52 2.51 -11.02 -0.04
N GLU A 53 2.36 -12.23 0.47
CA GLU A 53 1.09 -12.72 1.01
C GLU A 53 0.69 -12.01 2.31
N LEU A 54 1.67 -11.60 3.14
CA LEU A 54 1.42 -10.78 4.32
C LEU A 54 0.90 -9.39 3.93
N MET A 55 1.56 -8.70 2.99
CA MET A 55 1.15 -7.37 2.51
C MET A 55 -0.22 -7.43 1.84
N LYS A 56 -0.44 -8.43 0.98
CA LYS A 56 -1.77 -8.75 0.43
C LYS A 56 -2.79 -8.95 1.54
N THR A 57 -2.44 -9.65 2.62
CA THR A 57 -3.38 -9.88 3.72
C THR A 57 -3.70 -8.60 4.47
N ILE A 58 -2.69 -7.81 4.86
CA ILE A 58 -2.82 -6.56 5.60
C ILE A 58 -3.66 -5.55 4.82
N PHE A 59 -3.26 -5.29 3.58
CA PHE A 59 -3.87 -4.24 2.75
C PHE A 59 -5.07 -4.71 1.94
N ARG A 60 -5.50 -5.98 2.06
CA ARG A 60 -6.76 -6.40 1.45
C ARG A 60 -7.94 -5.79 2.19
N PHE A 61 -8.58 -4.82 1.55
CA PHE A 61 -9.82 -4.26 2.04
C PHE A 61 -11.01 -5.20 1.75
N PRO A 62 -11.96 -5.33 2.67
CA PRO A 62 -13.13 -6.17 2.45
C PRO A 62 -13.95 -5.80 1.21
N SER A 63 -14.43 -6.82 0.50
CA SER A 63 -15.32 -6.68 -0.67
C SER A 63 -16.79 -6.56 -0.31
N TYR A 64 -17.18 -6.86 0.94
CA TYR A 64 -18.58 -6.78 1.39
C TYR A 64 -19.04 -5.31 1.55
N GLN A 65 -20.36 -5.11 1.59
CA GLN A 65 -20.95 -3.78 1.81
C GLN A 65 -20.64 -3.27 3.21
N LEU A 66 -20.02 -2.10 3.29
CA LEU A 66 -19.79 -1.42 4.56
C LEU A 66 -21.15 -0.94 5.09
N THR A 67 -21.45 -1.21 6.36
CA THR A 67 -22.64 -0.67 7.00
C THR A 67 -22.43 0.81 7.31
N ASN A 68 -23.50 1.59 7.40
CA ASN A 68 -23.43 3.02 7.73
C ASN A 68 -22.87 3.31 9.14
N GLU A 69 -22.78 2.28 9.99
CA GLU A 69 -22.20 2.34 11.33
C GLU A 69 -20.65 2.26 11.31
N GLU A 70 -20.04 2.05 10.14
CA GLU A 70 -18.59 2.05 10.03
C GLU A 70 -18.03 3.47 9.98
N PRO A 71 -16.83 3.73 10.54
CA PRO A 71 -16.23 5.06 10.52
C PRO A 71 -15.96 5.59 9.12
N ASP A 72 -16.00 6.92 8.95
CA ASP A 72 -15.81 7.59 7.66
C ASP A 72 -14.47 7.24 6.98
N ASP A 73 -13.38 7.13 7.74
CA ASP A 73 -12.07 6.74 7.21
C ASP A 73 -12.08 5.34 6.60
N HIS A 74 -12.86 4.43 7.18
CA HIS A 74 -13.02 3.09 6.65
C HIS A 74 -13.75 3.13 5.30
N HIS A 75 -14.81 3.95 5.18
CA HIS A 75 -15.47 4.19 3.91
C HIS A 75 -14.54 4.85 2.89
N PHE A 76 -13.72 5.81 3.32
CA PHE A 76 -12.74 6.47 2.47
C PHE A 76 -11.74 5.47 1.88
N TYR A 77 -11.07 4.67 2.71
CA TYR A 77 -10.12 3.66 2.24
C TYR A 77 -10.74 2.58 1.36
N ALA A 78 -12.00 2.21 1.62
CA ALA A 78 -12.74 1.34 0.73
C ALA A 78 -12.94 1.95 -0.66
N ARG A 79 -13.23 3.25 -0.74
CA ARG A 79 -13.40 3.97 -2.02
C ARG A 79 -12.08 4.00 -2.80
N VAL A 80 -10.96 4.27 -2.13
CA VAL A 80 -9.61 4.24 -2.73
C VAL A 80 -9.37 2.93 -3.47
N GLN A 81 -9.51 1.79 -2.77
CA GLN A 81 -9.30 0.48 -3.41
C GLN A 81 -10.33 0.15 -4.49
N ARG A 82 -11.60 0.52 -4.30
CA ARG A 82 -12.64 0.28 -5.31
C ARG A 82 -12.37 1.06 -6.59
N ARG A 83 -11.88 2.30 -6.46
CA ARG A 83 -11.51 3.16 -7.58
C ARG A 83 -10.32 2.56 -8.34
N ALA A 84 -9.24 2.20 -7.64
CA ALA A 84 -8.06 1.55 -8.24
C ALA A 84 -8.36 0.17 -8.87
N LYS A 85 -9.40 -0.54 -8.41
CA LYS A 85 -9.86 -1.78 -9.05
C LYS A 85 -10.59 -1.54 -10.37
N ARG A 86 -11.36 -0.46 -10.49
CA ARG A 86 -12.23 -0.16 -11.64
C ARG A 86 -11.54 0.66 -12.73
N SER A 87 -10.57 1.47 -12.35
CA SER A 87 -9.90 2.42 -13.22
C SER A 87 -8.40 2.14 -13.24
N ASN A 88 -7.76 2.39 -14.39
CA ASN A 88 -6.30 2.35 -14.50
C ASN A 88 -5.75 3.70 -14.03
N ILE A 89 -5.50 3.83 -12.72
CA ILE A 89 -5.01 5.06 -12.10
C ILE A 89 -3.56 4.85 -11.72
N ASP A 90 -2.73 5.84 -12.02
CA ASP A 90 -1.38 5.92 -11.48
C ASP A 90 -1.46 6.37 -10.02
N CYS A 91 -1.29 5.42 -9.10
CA CYS A 91 -1.37 5.65 -7.66
C CYS A 91 -0.28 6.58 -7.13
N ALA A 92 0.88 6.63 -7.80
CA ALA A 92 1.96 7.53 -7.41
C ALA A 92 1.63 8.98 -7.77
N LEU A 93 0.98 9.21 -8.91
CA LEU A 93 0.53 10.54 -9.33
C LEU A 93 -0.70 11.01 -8.53
N GLU A 94 -1.68 10.14 -8.29
CA GLU A 94 -2.90 10.49 -7.53
C GLU A 94 -2.60 10.81 -6.07
N TYR A 95 -1.56 10.18 -5.48
CA TYR A 95 -1.15 10.38 -4.09
C TYR A 95 0.30 10.89 -4.00
N SER A 96 0.60 11.92 -4.78
CA SER A 96 1.93 12.54 -4.86
C SER A 96 2.39 13.23 -3.58
N GLU A 97 1.48 13.48 -2.63
CA GLU A 97 1.82 13.97 -1.29
C GLU A 97 2.69 12.96 -0.50
N CYS A 98 2.63 11.68 -0.85
CA CYS A 98 3.52 10.67 -0.28
C CYS A 98 4.61 10.30 -1.28
N ASP A 99 5.87 10.61 -0.96
CA ASP A 99 6.99 10.47 -1.91
C ASP A 99 7.45 9.03 -2.15
N PHE A 100 6.99 8.07 -1.34
CA PHE A 100 7.44 6.68 -1.40
C PHE A 100 6.28 5.68 -1.35
N SER A 101 6.53 4.47 -1.85
CA SER A 101 5.61 3.34 -1.69
C SER A 101 5.96 2.55 -0.43
N LEU A 102 5.00 2.42 0.50
CA LEU A 102 5.15 1.51 1.64
C LEU A 102 5.22 0.05 1.20
N LEU A 103 4.58 -0.31 0.07
CA LEU A 103 4.67 -1.67 -0.47
C LEU A 103 6.07 -1.96 -0.98
N ASP A 104 6.67 -1.05 -1.75
CA ASP A 104 8.03 -1.25 -2.26
C ASP A 104 9.05 -1.28 -1.12
N LEU A 105 8.88 -0.41 -0.10
CA LEU A 105 9.72 -0.43 1.09
C LEU A 105 9.62 -1.79 1.81
N ALA A 106 8.41 -2.32 1.98
CA ALA A 106 8.19 -3.57 2.69
C ALA A 106 8.60 -4.81 1.88
N LEU A 107 8.46 -4.77 0.56
CA LEU A 107 8.83 -5.85 -0.35
C LEU A 107 10.32 -5.83 -0.73
N GLY A 108 11.07 -4.83 -0.26
CA GLY A 108 12.49 -4.66 -0.57
C GLY A 108 12.76 -4.10 -1.96
N GLY A 109 11.76 -3.55 -2.65
CA GLY A 109 11.94 -2.87 -3.94
C GLY A 109 12.95 -1.73 -3.86
N TYR A 110 13.03 -1.06 -2.71
CA TYR A 110 14.04 -0.02 -2.48
C TYR A 110 15.46 -0.57 -2.38
N LEU A 111 15.66 -1.76 -1.80
CA LEU A 111 16.97 -2.43 -1.75
C LEU A 111 17.41 -2.88 -3.16
N MET A 112 16.46 -3.28 -4.00
CA MET A 112 16.71 -3.60 -5.41
C MET A 112 17.11 -2.34 -6.19
N ALA A 113 16.38 -1.23 -6.03
CA ALA A 113 16.71 0.05 -6.67
C ALA A 113 18.09 0.59 -6.22
N LEU A 114 18.41 0.49 -4.93
CA LEU A 114 19.73 0.86 -4.41
C LEU A 114 20.84 -0.04 -4.98
N SER A 115 20.58 -1.35 -5.14
CA SER A 115 21.54 -2.26 -5.77
C SER A 115 21.75 -1.97 -7.27
N GLU A 116 20.71 -1.53 -7.98
CA GLU A 116 20.82 -1.11 -9.38
C GLU A 116 21.60 0.20 -9.52
N LEU A 117 21.43 1.14 -8.58
CA LEU A 117 22.23 2.37 -8.49
C LEU A 117 23.70 2.06 -8.16
N GLU A 118 23.97 1.11 -7.27
CA GLU A 118 25.34 0.61 -7.01
C GLU A 118 25.94 -0.12 -8.22
N MET A 119 25.14 -0.82 -9.01
CA MET A 119 25.60 -1.51 -10.21
C MET A 119 25.90 -0.52 -11.36
N GLN A 120 25.08 0.53 -11.52
CA GLN A 120 25.33 1.61 -12.49
C GLN A 120 26.58 2.43 -12.15
N THR A 121 26.84 2.68 -10.86
CA THR A 121 28.07 3.38 -10.45
C THR A 121 29.33 2.55 -10.65
N LYS A 122 29.28 1.22 -10.47
CA LYS A 122 30.42 0.34 -10.81
C LYS A 122 30.65 0.22 -12.31
N ALA A 123 29.59 0.21 -13.13
CA ALA A 123 29.69 0.16 -14.58
C ALA A 123 30.21 1.48 -15.21
N ALA A 124 30.09 2.61 -14.52
CA ALA A 124 30.61 3.89 -14.98
C ALA A 124 32.12 4.10 -14.69
N PHE A 125 32.75 3.20 -13.92
CA PHE A 125 34.17 3.24 -13.54
C PHE A 125 35.00 2.08 -14.11
N MET A 126 34.46 1.33 -15.08
CA MET A 126 35.15 0.31 -15.87
C MET A 126 35.10 0.67 -17.35
#